data_AF-A0A0R2B5B9-F1
#
_entry.id   AF-A0A0R2B5B9-F1
#
_cell.length_a   1.000
_cell.length_b   1.000
_cell.length_c   1.000
_cell.angle_alpha   90.00
_cell.angle_beta   90.00
_cell.angle_gamma   90.00
#
_symmetry.space_group_name_H-M   'P 1'
#
loop_
_entity.id
_entity.type
_entity.pdbx_description
1 polymer ?
#
loop_
_entity_poly.entity_id
_entity_poly.type
_entity_poly.pdbx_seq_one_letter_code
_entity_poly.pdbx_strand_id
1 'polypeptide(L)'
;MSSLFAFIFLCALISSIYFWKFKPKKRHAKASIIVAVLAFILCGALAPTTKTDADSSETKASLSSKKKADEAKKRSESIASSAKAESKRKASEKKAASEKKASEEAESKKAASESIAQVQASSESLARAESERVAKEEASRASENSKVQAQEAQAQANADTSQVSIENNSNNGTGNTPINNGDLNTADVNAQGTIVGNSRSMIYHVPGQRGYRMNSENAVYFNTEAEAQAAGYRRAKV
;
A
#
# COMPACT_ATOMS: atom_id res chain seq x y z
N MET A 1 -3.32 -42.66 11.03
CA MET A 1 -2.47 -41.59 10.48
C MET A 1 -3.28 -40.41 9.94
N SER A 2 -4.46 -40.63 9.32
CA SER A 2 -5.31 -39.59 8.71
C SER A 2 -5.82 -38.52 9.70
N SER A 3 -6.14 -38.89 10.94
CA SER A 3 -6.63 -37.97 11.97
C SER A 3 -5.56 -37.00 12.46
N LEU A 4 -4.30 -37.43 12.56
CA LEU A 4 -3.19 -36.55 12.95
C LEU A 4 -2.93 -35.46 11.90
N PHE A 5 -2.99 -35.82 10.61
CA PHE A 5 -2.87 -34.85 9.51
C PHE A 5 -4.02 -33.84 9.48
N ALA A 6 -5.25 -34.27 9.80
CA ALA A 6 -6.39 -33.37 9.90
C ALA A 6 -6.24 -32.35 11.04
N PHE A 7 -5.74 -32.76 12.21
CA PHE A 7 -5.45 -31.83 13.31
C PHE A 7 -4.33 -30.84 12.96
N ILE A 8 -3.25 -31.29 12.32
CA ILE A 8 -2.16 -30.41 11.88
C ILE A 8 -2.67 -29.37 10.87
N PHE A 9 -3.52 -29.78 9.93
CA PHE A 9 -4.11 -28.88 8.94
C PHE A 9 -5.06 -27.86 9.57
N LEU A 10 -5.88 -28.28 10.53
CA LEU A 10 -6.76 -27.39 11.30
C LEU A 10 -5.95 -26.34 12.09
N CYS A 11 -4.88 -26.77 12.77
CA CYS A 11 -3.99 -25.87 13.51
C CYS A 11 -3.26 -24.87 12.58
N ALA A 12 -2.87 -25.30 11.37
CA ALA A 12 -2.26 -24.42 10.37
C ALA A 12 -3.24 -23.36 9.85
N LEU A 13 -4.51 -23.72 9.60
CA LEU A 13 -5.55 -22.79 9.17
C LEU A 13 -5.87 -21.75 10.25
N ILE A 14 -6.01 -22.18 11.51
CA ILE A 14 -6.27 -21.27 12.65
C ILE A 14 -5.08 -20.31 12.84
N SER A 15 -3.85 -20.80 12.71
CA SER A 15 -2.63 -19.98 12.80
C SER A 15 -2.53 -18.95 11.66
N SER A 16 -2.93 -19.32 10.45
CA SER A 16 -2.97 -18.42 9.28
C SER A 16 -4.00 -17.28 9.47
N ILE A 17 -5.20 -17.62 9.96
CA ILE A 17 -6.25 -16.63 10.28
C ILE A 17 -5.80 -15.69 11.40
N TYR A 18 -5.15 -16.23 12.44
CA TYR A 18 -4.60 -15.43 13.53
C TYR A 18 -3.50 -14.48 13.05
N PHE A 19 -2.61 -14.94 12.18
CA PHE A 19 -1.54 -14.13 11.58
C PHE A 19 -2.08 -12.98 10.71
N TRP A 20 -3.22 -13.19 10.04
CA TRP A 20 -3.87 -12.15 9.23
C TRP A 20 -4.62 -11.12 10.07
N LYS A 21 -5.20 -11.54 11.21
CA LYS A 21 -5.96 -10.67 12.12
C LYS A 21 -5.06 -9.87 13.07
N PHE A 22 -3.97 -10.46 13.56
CA PHE A 22 -3.02 -9.84 14.49
C PHE A 22 -1.75 -9.45 13.74
N LYS A 23 -1.76 -8.25 13.11
CA LYS A 23 -0.61 -7.63 12.41
C LYS A 23 0.71 -7.89 13.14
N PRO A 24 1.50 -8.91 12.74
CA PRO A 24 2.74 -9.18 13.44
C PRO A 24 3.75 -8.11 13.04
N LYS A 25 4.47 -7.57 14.03
CA LYS A 25 5.57 -6.62 13.79
C LYS A 25 6.47 -7.21 12.69
N LYS A 26 6.74 -6.44 11.64
CA LYS A 26 7.41 -6.80 10.36
C LYS A 26 8.77 -7.55 10.47
N ARG A 27 9.25 -7.78 11.69
CA ARG A 27 10.53 -8.40 12.02
C ARG A 27 10.48 -9.93 11.94
N HIS A 28 9.32 -10.58 12.12
CA HIS A 28 9.22 -12.05 12.19
C HIS A 28 8.50 -12.73 11.01
N ALA A 29 7.93 -11.97 10.08
CA ALA A 29 7.24 -12.51 8.90
C ALA A 29 8.19 -13.31 7.98
N LYS A 30 9.45 -12.87 7.85
CA LYS A 30 10.47 -13.58 7.04
C LYS A 30 10.91 -14.90 7.70
N ALA A 31 10.97 -14.94 9.04
CA ALA A 31 11.36 -16.14 9.78
C ALA A 31 10.29 -17.26 9.69
N SER A 32 9.00 -16.90 9.69
CA SER A 32 7.91 -17.87 9.58
C SER A 32 7.88 -18.61 8.24
N ILE A 33 8.21 -17.93 7.13
CA ILE A 33 8.22 -18.52 5.79
C ILE A 33 9.35 -19.55 5.67
N ILE A 34 10.52 -19.25 6.24
CA ILE A 34 11.69 -20.14 6.21
C ILE A 34 11.41 -21.45 6.96
N VAL A 35 10.74 -21.38 8.11
CA VAL A 35 10.37 -22.57 8.90
C VAL A 35 9.36 -23.45 8.15
N ALA A 36 8.39 -22.86 7.46
CA ALA A 36 7.41 -23.61 6.67
C ALA A 36 8.04 -24.33 5.47
N VAL A 37 8.99 -23.69 4.77
CA VAL A 37 9.70 -24.32 3.64
C VAL A 37 10.60 -25.46 4.11
N LEU A 38 11.30 -25.29 5.24
CA LEU A 38 12.14 -26.35 5.82
C LEU A 38 11.31 -27.57 6.25
N ALA A 39 10.11 -27.36 6.81
CA ALA A 39 9.21 -28.45 7.17
C ALA A 39 8.69 -29.22 5.95
N PHE A 40 8.44 -28.54 4.83
CA PHE A 40 7.95 -29.16 3.60
C PHE A 40 9.01 -30.02 2.91
N ILE A 41 10.27 -29.57 2.91
CA ILE A 41 11.41 -30.33 2.36
C ILE A 41 11.67 -31.60 3.18
N LEU A 42 11.53 -31.52 4.51
CA LEU A 42 11.77 -32.66 5.39
C LEU A 42 10.71 -33.77 5.28
N CYS A 43 9.47 -33.42 4.90
CA CYS A 43 8.36 -34.37 4.79
C CYS A 43 8.28 -35.07 3.41
N GLY A 44 8.97 -34.56 2.38
CA GLY A 44 8.87 -35.05 1.00
C GLY A 44 9.70 -36.30 0.65
N ALA A 45 10.50 -36.84 1.58
CA ALA A 45 11.51 -37.86 1.27
C ALA A 45 11.05 -39.33 1.47
N LEU A 46 9.80 -39.60 1.84
CA LEU A 46 9.31 -40.98 2.05
C LEU A 46 8.08 -41.29 1.18
N ALA A 47 8.31 -41.69 -0.08
CA ALA A 47 7.31 -42.36 -0.90
C ALA A 47 7.93 -43.61 -1.56
N PRO A 48 7.39 -44.83 -1.34
CA PRO A 48 7.91 -46.04 -1.96
C PRO A 48 7.33 -46.21 -3.38
N THR A 49 8.15 -46.68 -4.33
CA THR A 49 7.70 -47.11 -5.66
C THR A 49 7.71 -48.63 -5.73
N THR A 50 6.58 -49.24 -6.04
CA THR A 50 6.49 -50.68 -6.37
C THR A 50 6.25 -50.83 -7.86
N LYS A 51 7.19 -51.44 -8.57
CA LYS A 51 6.98 -52.03 -9.89
C LYS A 51 6.70 -53.52 -9.70
N THR A 52 5.71 -54.04 -10.43
CA THR A 52 5.47 -55.48 -10.55
C THR A 52 5.32 -55.80 -12.03
N ASP A 53 6.32 -56.49 -12.57
CA ASP A 53 6.23 -57.29 -13.80
C ASP A 53 6.08 -58.76 -13.37
N ALA A 54 5.22 -59.50 -14.08
CA ALA A 54 5.22 -60.96 -14.32
C ALA A 54 3.77 -61.46 -14.45
N ASP A 55 3.42 -62.20 -15.50
CA ASP A 55 3.72 -63.63 -15.52
C ASP A 55 3.22 -64.30 -16.81
N SER A 56 3.95 -65.33 -17.20
CA SER A 56 3.68 -66.31 -18.26
C SER A 56 2.63 -67.33 -17.79
N SER A 57 1.99 -68.04 -18.72
CA SER A 57 1.79 -69.48 -18.49
C SER A 57 1.66 -70.25 -19.80
N GLU A 58 2.43 -71.34 -19.84
CA GLU A 58 2.40 -72.40 -20.84
C GLU A 58 1.18 -73.31 -20.64
N THR A 59 0.75 -74.01 -21.69
CA THR A 59 0.39 -75.44 -21.57
C THR A 59 0.48 -76.15 -22.92
N LYS A 60 1.15 -77.31 -22.89
CA LYS A 60 1.39 -78.24 -24.01
C LYS A 60 0.21 -79.17 -24.23
N ALA A 61 -0.06 -79.55 -25.48
CA ALA A 61 -0.39 -80.93 -25.84
C ALA A 61 -0.14 -81.19 -27.35
N SER A 62 0.46 -82.34 -27.61
CA SER A 62 1.02 -82.91 -28.84
C SER A 62 0.00 -83.50 -29.83
N LEU A 63 0.31 -83.54 -31.15
CA LEU A 63 0.51 -84.79 -31.94
C LEU A 63 0.62 -84.56 -33.48
N SER A 64 1.58 -85.28 -34.05
CA SER A 64 1.73 -85.86 -35.42
C SER A 64 1.90 -84.99 -36.69
N SER A 65 3.16 -84.99 -37.16
CA SER A 65 3.64 -85.35 -38.51
C SER A 65 3.20 -84.61 -39.80
N LYS A 66 4.18 -83.87 -40.33
CA LYS A 66 4.79 -84.09 -41.67
C LYS A 66 3.94 -83.79 -42.92
N LYS A 67 4.02 -82.54 -43.41
CA LYS A 67 4.21 -82.26 -44.85
C LYS A 67 4.96 -80.95 -45.05
N LYS A 68 6.21 -81.05 -45.51
CA LYS A 68 7.12 -79.94 -45.79
C LYS A 68 6.84 -79.35 -47.18
N ALA A 69 7.05 -78.04 -47.24
CA ALA A 69 7.64 -77.31 -48.36
C ALA A 69 6.78 -77.15 -49.63
N ASP A 70 5.86 -76.18 -49.59
CA ASP A 70 5.73 -75.21 -50.71
C ASP A 70 4.97 -73.92 -50.35
N GLU A 71 4.55 -73.75 -49.09
CA GLU A 71 3.79 -72.59 -48.63
C GLU A 71 4.59 -71.67 -47.70
N ALA A 72 5.91 -71.60 -47.90
CA ALA A 72 6.83 -70.79 -47.07
C ALA A 72 7.31 -69.51 -47.78
N LYS A 73 7.09 -69.35 -49.10
CA LYS A 73 7.61 -68.19 -49.85
C LYS A 73 6.61 -67.03 -50.01
N LYS A 74 5.30 -67.26 -49.78
CA LYS A 74 4.26 -66.22 -49.88
C LYS A 74 3.85 -65.56 -48.56
N ARG A 75 4.35 -66.06 -47.41
CA ARG A 75 4.09 -65.51 -46.07
C ARG A 75 5.23 -64.66 -45.50
N SER A 76 6.43 -64.70 -46.09
CA SER A 76 7.56 -63.87 -45.65
C SER A 76 7.51 -62.42 -46.17
N GLU A 77 6.80 -62.14 -47.27
CA GLU A 77 6.63 -60.78 -47.81
C GLU A 77 5.45 -60.01 -47.17
N SER A 78 4.42 -60.70 -46.70
CA SER A 78 3.25 -60.06 -46.04
C SER A 78 3.51 -59.69 -44.58
N ILE A 79 4.45 -60.36 -43.90
CA ILE A 79 4.85 -60.04 -42.52
C ILE A 79 5.89 -58.92 -42.49
N ALA A 80 6.78 -58.83 -43.49
CA ALA A 80 7.77 -57.74 -43.58
C ALA A 80 7.14 -56.40 -44.01
N SER A 81 6.08 -56.41 -44.82
CA SER A 81 5.36 -55.19 -45.26
C SER A 81 4.43 -54.62 -44.18
N SER A 82 3.83 -55.46 -43.35
CA SER A 82 2.97 -55.03 -42.23
C SER A 82 3.76 -54.47 -41.04
N ALA A 83 4.91 -55.06 -40.68
CA ALA A 83 5.78 -54.54 -39.63
C ALA A 83 6.44 -53.19 -39.97
N LYS A 84 6.75 -52.95 -41.25
CA LYS A 84 7.32 -51.68 -41.73
C LYS A 84 6.28 -50.55 -41.84
N ALA A 85 5.01 -50.89 -42.09
CA ALA A 85 3.90 -49.94 -42.08
C ALA A 85 3.49 -49.54 -40.65
N GLU A 86 3.52 -50.46 -39.69
CA GLU A 86 3.18 -50.17 -38.29
C GLU A 86 4.26 -49.36 -37.57
N SER A 87 5.55 -49.61 -37.84
CA SER A 87 6.64 -48.80 -37.27
C SER A 87 6.69 -47.37 -37.84
N LYS A 88 6.35 -47.16 -39.12
CA LYS A 88 6.20 -45.82 -39.71
C LYS A 88 5.00 -45.05 -39.14
N ARG A 89 3.87 -45.72 -38.90
CA ARG A 89 2.67 -45.10 -38.29
C ARG A 89 2.89 -44.69 -36.84
N LYS A 90 3.52 -45.54 -36.01
CA LYS A 90 3.87 -45.20 -34.63
C LYS A 90 4.92 -44.07 -34.53
N ALA A 91 5.81 -43.94 -35.53
CA ALA A 91 6.77 -42.83 -35.60
C ALA A 91 6.12 -41.50 -36.04
N SER A 92 5.17 -41.51 -36.98
CA SER A 92 4.46 -40.29 -37.41
C SER A 92 3.51 -39.75 -36.34
N GLU A 93 2.87 -40.64 -35.56
CA GLU A 93 1.94 -40.27 -34.50
C GLU A 93 2.67 -39.68 -33.28
N LYS A 94 3.85 -40.23 -32.94
CA LYS A 94 4.72 -39.70 -31.88
C LYS A 94 5.34 -38.34 -32.25
N LYS A 95 5.64 -38.10 -33.54
CA LYS A 95 6.13 -36.82 -34.05
C LYS A 95 5.04 -35.74 -34.06
N ALA A 96 3.83 -36.07 -34.49
CA ALA A 96 2.68 -35.17 -34.46
C ALA A 96 2.25 -34.79 -33.02
N ALA A 97 2.30 -35.74 -32.07
CA ALA A 97 2.04 -35.47 -30.66
C ALA A 97 3.12 -34.58 -30.00
N SER A 98 4.37 -34.71 -30.44
CA SER A 98 5.50 -33.86 -30.01
C SER A 98 5.38 -32.42 -30.52
N GLU A 99 5.02 -32.23 -31.79
CA GLU A 99 4.84 -30.90 -32.38
C GLU A 99 3.61 -30.17 -31.79
N LYS A 100 2.52 -30.89 -31.52
CA LYS A 100 1.32 -30.31 -30.88
C LYS A 100 1.57 -29.86 -29.43
N LYS A 101 2.32 -30.65 -28.65
CA LYS A 101 2.74 -30.24 -27.29
C LYS A 101 3.69 -29.04 -27.30
N ALA A 102 4.62 -28.97 -28.25
CA ALA A 102 5.53 -27.83 -28.37
C ALA A 102 4.79 -26.53 -28.76
N SER A 103 3.75 -26.64 -29.60
CA SER A 103 2.86 -25.53 -29.96
C SER A 103 2.06 -25.01 -28.76
N GLU A 104 1.42 -25.90 -28.00
CA GLU A 104 0.62 -25.54 -26.82
C GLU A 104 1.48 -24.93 -25.69
N GLU A 105 2.71 -25.45 -25.49
CA GLU A 105 3.64 -24.90 -24.50
C GLU A 105 4.15 -23.50 -24.91
N ALA A 106 4.43 -23.28 -26.20
CA ALA A 106 4.83 -21.96 -26.71
C ALA A 106 3.73 -20.90 -26.58
N GLU A 107 2.47 -21.29 -26.85
CA GLU A 107 1.32 -20.40 -26.73
C GLU A 107 1.03 -20.04 -25.27
N SER A 108 1.17 -21.00 -24.34
CA SER A 108 1.05 -20.75 -22.89
C SER A 108 2.14 -19.82 -22.36
N LYS A 109 3.39 -19.96 -22.83
CA LYS A 109 4.51 -19.07 -22.45
C LYS A 109 4.34 -17.66 -23.00
N LYS A 110 3.80 -17.52 -24.22
CA LYS A 110 3.48 -16.22 -24.81
C LYS A 110 2.38 -15.50 -24.02
N ALA A 111 1.29 -16.19 -23.70
CA ALA A 111 0.20 -15.65 -22.89
C ALA A 111 0.67 -15.25 -21.48
N ALA A 112 1.53 -16.06 -20.85
CA ALA A 112 2.14 -15.72 -19.57
C ALA A 112 3.02 -14.46 -19.68
N SER A 113 3.84 -14.34 -20.73
CA SER A 113 4.69 -13.16 -20.94
C SER A 113 3.88 -11.87 -21.16
N GLU A 114 2.76 -11.95 -21.89
CA GLU A 114 1.87 -10.81 -22.15
C GLU A 114 1.17 -10.38 -20.87
N SER A 115 0.72 -11.33 -20.04
CA SER A 115 0.11 -11.01 -18.74
C SER A 115 1.08 -10.32 -17.78
N ILE A 116 2.35 -10.75 -17.77
CA ILE A 116 3.40 -10.14 -16.94
C ILE A 116 3.71 -8.73 -17.45
N ALA A 117 3.84 -8.54 -18.76
CA ALA A 117 4.07 -7.23 -19.36
C ALA A 117 2.92 -6.25 -19.05
N GLN A 118 1.67 -6.72 -19.08
CA GLN A 118 0.51 -5.90 -18.79
C GLN A 118 0.42 -5.52 -17.30
N VAL A 119 0.72 -6.46 -16.38
CA VAL A 119 0.79 -6.17 -14.94
C VAL A 119 1.92 -5.17 -14.65
N GLN A 120 3.08 -5.33 -15.28
CA GLN A 120 4.20 -4.42 -15.09
C GLN A 120 3.88 -3.01 -15.61
N ALA A 121 3.32 -2.88 -16.81
CA ALA A 121 2.88 -1.60 -17.36
C ALA A 121 1.82 -0.91 -16.49
N SER A 122 0.87 -1.67 -15.94
CA SER A 122 -0.12 -1.13 -15.00
C SER A 122 0.50 -0.72 -13.66
N SER A 123 1.52 -1.42 -13.18
CA SER A 123 2.20 -1.06 -11.94
C SER A 123 3.03 0.22 -12.09
N GLU A 124 3.69 0.40 -13.24
CA GLU A 124 4.47 1.60 -13.55
C GLU A 124 3.58 2.83 -13.73
N SER A 125 2.42 2.67 -14.37
CA SER A 125 1.47 3.79 -14.53
C SER A 125 0.88 4.23 -13.19
N LEU A 126 0.55 3.29 -12.30
CA LEU A 126 0.10 3.60 -10.94
C LEU A 126 1.20 4.27 -10.11
N ALA A 127 2.44 3.80 -10.21
CA ALA A 127 3.57 4.41 -9.51
C ALA A 127 3.84 5.85 -9.99
N ARG A 128 3.76 6.11 -11.30
CA ARG A 128 3.87 7.47 -11.86
C ARG A 128 2.73 8.37 -11.38
N ALA A 129 1.49 7.90 -11.44
CA ALA A 129 0.33 8.67 -10.98
C ALA A 129 0.43 9.04 -9.50
N GLU A 130 0.89 8.12 -8.65
CA GLU A 130 1.08 8.40 -7.23
C GLU A 130 2.22 9.41 -7.01
N SER A 131 3.34 9.27 -7.73
CA SER A 131 4.45 10.23 -7.62
C SER A 131 4.04 11.66 -8.03
N GLU A 132 3.25 11.80 -9.09
CA GLU A 132 2.74 13.10 -9.53
C GLU A 132 1.76 13.72 -8.53
N ARG A 133 0.92 12.90 -7.87
CA ARG A 133 0.00 13.37 -6.83
C ARG A 133 0.77 13.86 -5.61
N VAL A 134 1.76 13.11 -5.15
CA VAL A 134 2.62 13.51 -4.02
C VAL A 134 3.36 14.80 -4.35
N ALA A 135 3.94 14.92 -5.55
CA ALA A 135 4.63 16.14 -5.97
C ALA A 135 3.71 17.36 -6.03
N LYS A 136 2.48 17.20 -6.52
CA LYS A 136 1.47 18.29 -6.54
C LYS A 136 1.04 18.69 -5.13
N GLU A 137 0.85 17.73 -4.24
CA GLU A 137 0.46 18.02 -2.86
C GLU A 137 1.58 18.68 -2.06
N GLU A 138 2.83 18.28 -2.30
CA GLU A 138 3.99 18.93 -1.69
C GLU A 138 4.17 20.37 -2.20
N ALA A 139 3.97 20.60 -3.51
CA ALA A 139 3.98 21.94 -4.09
C ALA A 139 2.85 22.83 -3.52
N SER A 140 1.63 22.29 -3.32
CA SER A 140 0.55 23.05 -2.70
C SER A 140 0.83 23.38 -1.23
N ARG A 141 1.40 22.43 -0.46
CA ARG A 141 1.78 22.66 0.94
C ARG A 141 2.91 23.70 1.06
N ALA A 142 3.89 23.66 0.16
CA ALA A 142 4.96 24.66 0.12
C ALA A 142 4.41 26.07 -0.19
N SER A 143 3.46 26.17 -1.12
CA SER A 143 2.78 27.44 -1.41
C SER A 143 1.98 27.96 -0.21
N GLU A 144 1.26 27.08 0.49
CA GLU A 144 0.47 27.44 1.66
C GLU A 144 1.36 27.90 2.83
N ASN A 145 2.44 27.17 3.12
CA ASN A 145 3.43 27.56 4.11
C ASN A 145 4.09 28.91 3.78
N SER A 146 4.35 29.18 2.50
CA SER A 146 4.94 30.46 2.08
C SER A 146 3.97 31.63 2.31
N LYS A 147 2.66 31.42 2.12
CA LYS A 147 1.62 32.43 2.43
C LYS A 147 1.51 32.68 3.94
N VAL A 148 1.54 31.63 4.75
CA VAL A 148 1.50 31.76 6.22
C VAL A 148 2.72 32.54 6.71
N GLN A 149 3.93 32.21 6.25
CA GLN A 149 5.13 32.96 6.63
C GLN A 149 5.10 34.41 6.17
N ALA A 150 4.58 34.70 4.96
CA ALA A 150 4.41 36.07 4.50
C ALA A 150 3.41 36.86 5.38
N GLN A 151 2.33 36.21 5.81
CA GLN A 151 1.31 36.83 6.67
C GLN A 151 1.85 37.05 8.10
N GLU A 152 2.64 36.13 8.63
CA GLU A 152 3.33 36.28 9.92
C GLU A 152 4.40 37.38 9.88
N ALA A 153 5.20 37.44 8.80
CA ALA A 153 6.19 38.50 8.61
C ALA A 153 5.53 39.88 8.48
N GLN A 154 4.38 39.96 7.81
CA GLN A 154 3.61 41.21 7.72
C GLN A 154 2.98 41.61 9.07
N ALA A 155 2.54 40.64 9.89
CA ALA A 155 2.08 40.90 11.25
C ALA A 155 3.23 41.40 12.15
N GLN A 156 4.43 40.84 12.03
CA GLN A 156 5.63 41.29 12.76
C GLN A 156 6.09 42.68 12.31
N ALA A 157 6.10 42.98 11.01
CA ALA A 157 6.46 44.31 10.51
C ALA A 157 5.47 45.40 10.97
N ASN A 158 4.18 45.06 11.09
CA ASN A 158 3.17 45.96 11.67
C ASN A 158 3.38 46.15 13.18
N ALA A 159 3.86 45.13 13.90
CA ALA A 159 4.23 45.25 15.30
C ALA A 159 5.49 46.12 15.51
N ASP A 160 6.50 46.00 14.64
CA ASP A 160 7.73 46.82 14.69
C ASP A 160 7.48 48.28 14.29
N THR A 161 6.62 48.55 13.31
CA THR A 161 6.23 49.92 12.96
C THR A 161 5.46 50.61 14.09
N SER A 162 4.76 49.82 14.92
CA SER A 162 4.09 50.29 16.14
C SER A 162 5.07 50.54 17.30
N GLN A 163 6.32 50.06 17.23
CA GLN A 163 7.40 50.42 18.17
C GLN A 163 8.19 51.65 17.70
N VAL A 164 8.48 51.79 16.41
CA VAL A 164 9.24 52.95 15.88
C VAL A 164 8.43 54.27 15.94
N SER A 165 7.10 54.20 15.96
CA SER A 165 6.25 55.38 16.22
C SER A 165 6.23 55.81 17.70
N ILE A 166 6.89 55.05 18.60
CA ILE A 166 7.08 55.41 20.00
C ILE A 166 8.44 56.10 20.24
N GLU A 167 9.36 56.19 19.27
CA GLU A 167 10.68 56.81 19.53
C GLU A 167 10.82 58.26 19.05
N ASN A 168 9.94 58.74 18.16
CA ASN A 168 9.98 60.14 17.69
C ASN A 168 9.06 61.11 18.43
N ASN A 169 8.43 60.68 19.53
CA ASN A 169 7.72 61.58 20.45
C ASN A 169 8.34 61.57 21.86
N SER A 170 9.64 61.30 21.96
CA SER A 170 10.43 61.59 23.17
C SER A 170 10.73 63.09 23.26
N ASN A 171 9.69 63.89 23.48
CA ASN A 171 9.86 65.24 24.01
C ASN A 171 8.62 65.75 24.75
N ASN A 172 7.95 64.89 25.53
CA ASN A 172 7.33 65.31 26.80
C ASN A 172 6.86 64.11 27.62
N GLY A 173 7.33 64.01 28.86
CA GLY A 173 6.58 63.43 29.99
C GLY A 173 6.34 61.91 30.00
N THR A 174 7.04 61.23 30.91
CA THR A 174 6.52 60.17 31.79
C THR A 174 5.41 59.27 31.25
N GLY A 175 5.73 58.00 31.00
CA GLY A 175 4.85 56.91 30.52
C GLY A 175 3.39 57.03 30.97
N ASN A 176 2.58 57.59 30.09
CA ASN A 176 1.16 57.77 30.26
C ASN A 176 0.46 56.53 29.68
N THR A 177 0.42 55.43 30.43
CA THR A 177 -0.77 54.57 30.36
C THR A 177 -1.96 55.52 30.46
N PRO A 178 -2.93 55.54 29.53
CA PRO A 178 -4.06 56.44 29.68
C PRO A 178 -4.66 56.14 31.06
N ILE A 179 -4.54 57.10 31.97
CA ILE A 179 -5.10 57.03 33.32
C ILE A 179 -6.59 57.18 33.14
N ASN A 180 -7.16 56.11 32.62
CA ASN A 180 -8.55 55.88 32.47
C ASN A 180 -8.97 55.38 33.85
N ASN A 181 -9.70 56.21 34.60
CA ASN A 181 -10.27 55.91 35.92
C ASN A 181 -11.18 54.67 35.89
N GLY A 182 -10.64 53.50 35.57
CA GLY A 182 -11.37 52.32 35.14
C GLY A 182 -11.86 52.35 33.69
N ASP A 183 -12.02 53.46 32.97
CA ASP A 183 -12.74 53.46 31.67
C ASP A 183 -11.86 53.27 30.42
N LEU A 184 -11.75 52.05 29.89
CA LEU A 184 -11.01 51.72 28.67
C LEU A 184 -11.91 51.67 27.43
N ASN A 185 -11.55 52.41 26.39
CA ASN A 185 -12.15 52.27 25.07
C ASN A 185 -11.34 51.28 24.21
N THR A 186 -11.99 50.22 23.72
CA THR A 186 -11.32 49.18 22.93
C THR A 186 -10.80 49.68 21.58
N ALA A 187 -11.39 50.74 20.99
CA ALA A 187 -10.88 51.30 19.74
C ALA A 187 -9.49 51.93 19.90
N ASP A 188 -9.21 52.54 21.05
CA ASP A 188 -7.96 53.26 21.30
C ASP A 188 -6.77 52.32 21.52
N VAL A 189 -7.03 51.06 21.87
CA VAL A 189 -6.01 50.00 22.02
C VAL A 189 -5.92 49.11 20.77
N ASN A 190 -7.04 48.95 20.08
CA ASN A 190 -7.06 48.19 18.83
C ASN A 190 -6.41 48.97 17.67
N ALA A 191 -6.22 50.29 17.80
CA ALA A 191 -5.50 51.12 16.85
C ALA A 191 -4.03 50.69 16.67
N GLN A 192 -3.46 50.08 17.70
CA GLN A 192 -2.10 49.53 17.75
C GLN A 192 -2.07 48.05 17.30
N GLY A 193 -3.15 47.56 16.68
CA GLY A 193 -3.24 46.18 16.17
C GLY A 193 -3.46 45.10 17.24
N THR A 194 -3.59 45.49 18.51
CA THR A 194 -3.79 44.55 19.62
C THR A 194 -5.26 44.14 19.73
N ILE A 195 -5.53 42.89 20.08
CA ILE A 195 -6.91 42.41 20.32
C ILE A 195 -7.23 42.53 21.81
N VAL A 196 -8.29 43.25 22.14
CA VAL A 196 -8.73 43.44 23.53
C VAL A 196 -9.97 42.62 23.83
N GLY A 197 -9.86 41.74 24.83
CA GLY A 197 -10.94 41.00 25.45
C GLY A 197 -11.38 41.58 26.80
N ASN A 198 -12.65 41.40 27.13
CA ASN A 198 -13.17 41.66 28.47
C ASN A 198 -13.30 40.34 29.25
N SER A 199 -12.53 40.16 30.32
CA SER A 199 -12.52 38.94 31.15
C SER A 199 -13.87 38.59 31.77
N ARG A 200 -14.74 39.58 31.99
CA ARG A 200 -16.07 39.36 32.57
C ARG A 200 -17.08 38.86 31.55
N SER A 201 -17.05 39.39 30.33
CA SER A 201 -18.00 38.98 29.28
C SER A 201 -17.46 37.89 28.34
N MET A 202 -16.16 37.61 28.40
CA MET A 202 -15.45 36.74 27.45
C MET A 202 -15.67 37.19 26.00
N ILE A 203 -15.77 38.50 25.76
CA ILE A 203 -15.92 39.08 24.42
C ILE A 203 -14.65 39.80 24.03
N TYR A 204 -14.13 39.53 22.82
CA TYR A 204 -12.98 40.23 22.26
C TYR A 204 -13.36 41.10 21.06
N HIS A 205 -12.63 42.21 20.90
CA HIS A 205 -12.76 43.16 19.81
C HIS A 205 -11.50 43.14 18.94
N VAL A 206 -11.66 43.22 17.63
CA VAL A 206 -10.54 43.27 16.67
C VAL A 206 -10.31 44.70 16.17
N PRO A 207 -9.11 45.00 15.65
CA PRO A 207 -8.85 46.25 14.92
C PRO A 207 -9.87 46.51 13.80
N GLY A 208 -10.36 47.74 13.72
CA GLY A 208 -11.35 48.18 12.72
C GLY A 208 -12.82 47.99 13.12
N GLN A 209 -13.12 47.32 14.25
CA GLN A 209 -14.47 47.33 14.81
C GLN A 209 -14.78 48.63 15.55
N ARG A 210 -16.08 48.92 15.71
CA ARG A 210 -16.53 50.00 16.59
C ARG A 210 -16.06 49.73 18.02
N GLY A 211 -15.35 50.70 18.60
CA GLY A 211 -14.93 50.65 20.00
C GLY A 211 -16.10 50.66 20.96
N TYR A 212 -15.92 50.03 22.11
CA TYR A 212 -16.82 50.12 23.26
C TYR A 212 -16.02 50.43 24.51
N ARG A 213 -16.69 51.05 25.49
CA ARG A 213 -16.13 51.45 26.77
C ARG A 213 -16.33 50.38 27.82
N MET A 214 -15.25 49.93 28.45
CA MET A 214 -15.29 48.88 29.47
C MET A 214 -14.34 49.17 30.62
N ASN A 215 -14.47 48.43 31.74
CA ASN A 215 -13.51 48.58 32.82
C ASN A 215 -12.12 48.02 32.40
N SER A 216 -11.06 48.85 32.47
CA SER A 216 -9.66 48.50 32.17
C SER A 216 -9.14 47.34 33.02
N GLU A 217 -9.64 47.16 34.25
CA GLU A 217 -9.30 46.02 35.12
C GLU A 217 -9.72 44.67 34.53
N ASN A 218 -10.75 44.67 33.67
CA ASN A 218 -11.21 43.46 32.98
C ASN A 218 -10.54 43.30 31.60
N ALA A 219 -9.60 44.17 31.22
CA ALA A 219 -8.95 44.09 29.93
C ALA A 219 -7.94 42.94 29.89
N VAL A 220 -8.08 42.08 28.89
CA VAL A 220 -7.11 41.04 28.56
C VAL A 220 -6.66 41.26 27.12
N TYR A 221 -5.36 41.31 26.90
CA TYR A 221 -4.76 41.61 25.61
C TYR A 221 -4.29 40.31 24.94
N PHE A 222 -4.58 40.18 23.65
CA PHE A 222 -4.20 39.05 22.82
C PHE A 222 -3.47 39.53 21.57
N ASN A 223 -2.54 38.72 21.08
CA ASN A 223 -1.81 39.02 19.87
C ASN A 223 -2.58 38.56 18.62
N THR A 224 -3.40 37.51 18.75
CA THR A 224 -4.17 36.94 17.63
C THR A 224 -5.60 36.57 18.04
N GLU A 225 -6.53 36.53 17.08
CA GLU A 225 -7.91 36.09 17.34
C GLU A 225 -7.97 34.64 17.80
N ALA A 226 -7.08 33.80 17.27
CA ALA A 226 -6.98 32.39 17.63
C ALA A 226 -6.60 32.21 19.11
N GLU A 227 -5.69 33.03 19.63
CA GLU A 227 -5.31 33.03 21.04
C GLU A 227 -6.51 33.40 21.94
N ALA A 228 -7.23 34.45 21.58
CA ALA A 228 -8.44 34.86 22.30
C ALA A 228 -9.51 33.75 22.31
N GLN A 229 -9.74 33.11 21.16
CA GLN A 229 -10.68 31.99 21.04
C GLN A 229 -10.24 30.77 21.84
N ALA A 230 -8.95 30.43 21.82
CA ALA A 230 -8.38 29.35 22.60
C ALA A 230 -8.50 29.61 24.12
N ALA A 231 -8.40 30.87 24.53
CA ALA A 231 -8.68 31.32 25.89
C ALA A 231 -10.18 31.31 26.25
N GLY A 232 -11.07 30.94 25.31
CA GLY A 232 -12.52 30.84 25.52
C GLY A 232 -13.30 32.11 25.22
N TYR A 233 -12.69 33.13 24.62
CA TYR A 233 -13.36 34.38 24.26
C TYR A 233 -14.09 34.25 22.93
N ARG A 234 -15.20 34.98 22.79
CA ARG A 234 -16.01 35.06 21.58
C ARG A 234 -15.89 36.43 20.93
N ARG A 235 -15.90 36.47 19.60
CA ARG A 235 -15.83 37.74 18.86
C ARG A 235 -17.04 38.62 19.14
N ALA A 236 -16.79 39.92 19.31
CA ALA A 236 -17.84 40.93 19.40
C ALA A 236 -18.73 40.90 18.14
N LYS A 237 -20.03 41.07 18.35
CA LYS A 237 -20.99 41.27 17.26
C LYS A 237 -20.95 42.75 16.90
N VAL A 238 -20.77 43.04 15.62
CA VAL A 238 -20.71 44.41 15.08
C VAL A 238 -22.10 44.87 14.68
#